data_AF-A0A2A5DRZ3-F1
#
_entry.id   AF-A0A2A5DRZ3-F1
#
_cell.length_a   1.000
_cell.length_b   1.000
_cell.length_c   1.000
_cell.angle_alpha   90.00
_cell.angle_beta   90.00
_cell.angle_gamma   90.00
#
_symmetry.space_group_name_H-M   'P 1'
#
loop_
_entity.id
_entity.type
_entity.pdbx_description
1 polymer ?
#
loop_
_entity_poly.entity_id
_entity_poly.type
_entity_poly.pdbx_seq_one_letter_code
_entity_poly.pdbx_strand_id
1 'polypeptide(L)' 'MGSNATKGMALIVLGVLVNNLSYLYDVILDKHEGWIFLGGKAQSGVAVGVLAVVIGLFLIWRGSKTPD' A
#
# COMPACT_ATOMS: atom_id res chain seq x y z
N MET A 1 -13.56 0.52 20.09
CA MET A 1 -13.30 0.04 18.71
C MET A 1 -13.54 1.19 17.73
N GLY A 2 -12.62 2.05 17.35
CA GLY A 2 -11.18 2.16 17.60
C GLY A 2 -10.64 3.06 16.50
N SER A 3 -10.45 4.35 16.79
CA SER A 3 -10.00 5.38 15.81
C SER A 3 -8.76 4.91 15.02
N ASN A 4 -7.88 4.18 15.69
CA ASN A 4 -6.64 3.64 15.12
C ASN A 4 -6.87 2.42 14.20
N ALA A 5 -7.88 1.59 14.49
CA ALA A 5 -8.23 0.45 13.64
C ALA A 5 -8.82 0.93 12.30
N THR A 6 -9.71 1.92 12.34
CA THR A 6 -10.29 2.54 11.12
C THR A 6 -9.22 3.23 10.28
N LYS A 7 -8.31 3.99 10.92
CA LYS A 7 -7.17 4.63 10.23
C LYS A 7 -6.20 3.60 9.64
N GLY A 8 -5.92 2.53 10.38
CA GLY A 8 -5.06 1.46 9.90
C GLY A 8 -5.66 0.71 8.71
N MET A 9 -6.96 0.43 8.75
CA MET A 9 -7.67 -0.17 7.62
C MET A 9 -7.68 0.76 6.39
N ALA A 10 -7.93 2.05 6.59
CA ALA A 10 -7.88 3.04 5.50
C ALA A 10 -6.49 3.11 4.84
N LEU A 11 -5.41 3.06 5.64
CA LEU A 11 -4.03 3.00 5.15
C LEU A 11 -3.74 1.74 4.34
N ILE A 12 -4.23 0.58 4.78
CA ILE A 12 -4.09 -0.68 4.04
C ILE A 12 -4.80 -0.58 2.69
N VAL A 13 -6.05 -0.09 2.67
CA VAL A 13 -6.81 0.09 1.43
C VAL A 13 -6.08 1.04 0.48
N LEU A 14 -5.59 2.19 0.97
CA LEU A 14 -4.82 3.13 0.17
C LEU A 14 -3.52 2.50 -0.37
N GLY A 15 -2.81 1.73 0.45
CA GLY A 15 -1.59 1.04 0.02
C GLY A 15 -1.86 0.04 -1.10
N VAL A 16 -2.93 -0.74 -1.01
CA VAL A 16 -3.36 -1.68 -2.06
C VAL A 16 -3.76 -0.94 -3.34
N LEU A 17 -4.47 0.19 -3.23
CA LEU A 17 -4.86 1.00 -4.39
C LEU A 17 -3.64 1.60 -5.10
N VAL A 18 -2.69 2.17 -4.35
CA VAL A 18 -1.45 2.73 -4.90
C VAL A 18 -0.63 1.64 -5.59
N ASN A 19 -0.57 0.44 -5.03
CA ASN A 19 0.16 -0.67 -5.62
C ASN A 19 -0.48 -1.12 -6.95
N ASN A 20 -1.81 -1.24 -6.99
CA ASN A 20 -2.55 -1.56 -8.21
C ASN A 20 -2.45 -0.46 -9.26
N LEU A 21 -2.47 0.82 -8.88
CA LEU A 21 -2.26 1.94 -9.80
C LEU A 21 -0.85 1.95 -10.38
N SER A 22 0.15 1.61 -9.58
CA SER A 22 1.54 1.51 -10.03
C SER A 22 1.70 0.38 -11.06
N TYR A 23 1.05 -0.76 -10.82
CA TYR A 23 0.98 -1.86 -11.79
C TYR A 23 0.24 -1.47 -13.07
N LEU A 24 -0.91 -0.79 -12.94
CA LEU A 24 -1.69 -0.32 -14.08
C LEU A 24 -0.91 0.70 -14.91
N TYR A 25 -0.16 1.60 -14.26
CA TYR A 25 0.71 2.57 -14.91
C TYR A 25 1.81 1.86 -15.71
N ASP A 26 2.48 0.87 -15.11
CA ASP A 26 3.53 0.08 -15.76
C ASP A 26 3.00 -0.68 -16.99
N VAL A 27 1.83 -1.33 -16.85
CA VAL A 27 1.18 -2.11 -17.93
C VAL A 27 0.64 -1.23 -19.07
N ILE A 28 0.00 -0.11 -18.74
CA ILE A 28 -0.68 0.74 -19.75
C ILE A 28 0.28 1.74 -20.40
N LEU A 29 1.19 2.35 -19.63
CA LEU A 29 1.99 3.48 -20.10
C LEU A 29 3.42 3.08 -20.50
N ASP A 30 4.06 2.14 -19.80
CA ASP A 30 5.48 1.82 -20.03
C ASP A 30 5.74 0.62 -20.94
N LYS A 31 4.70 -0.13 -21.38
CA LYS A 31 4.83 -1.31 -22.29
C LYS A 31 5.93 -2.31 -21.86
N HIS A 32 6.24 -2.44 -20.57
CA HIS A 32 7.22 -3.42 -20.11
C HIS A 32 6.54 -4.73 -19.72
N GLU A 33 7.14 -5.82 -20.19
CA GLU A 33 6.56 -7.14 -20.43
C GLU A 33 6.21 -7.92 -19.16
N GLY A 34 5.41 -7.40 -18.22
CA GLY A 34 4.91 -8.18 -17.07
C GLY A 34 5.99 -8.86 -16.22
N TRP A 35 7.26 -8.45 -16.37
CA TRP A 35 8.40 -8.97 -15.65
C TRP A 35 8.75 -7.99 -14.54
N ILE A 36 9.15 -8.55 -13.40
CA ILE A 36 9.31 -7.95 -12.06
C ILE A 36 10.24 -6.71 -12.02
N PHE A 37 10.88 -6.35 -13.14
CA PHE A 37 11.61 -5.10 -13.32
C PHE A 37 10.66 -3.97 -13.74
N LEU A 38 9.85 -3.51 -12.78
CA LEU A 38 9.07 -2.27 -12.88
C LEU A 38 10.01 -1.09 -13.23
N GLY A 39 9.59 -0.21 -14.14
CA GLY A 39 10.27 1.05 -14.38
C GLY A 39 10.45 1.82 -13.06
N GLY A 40 11.57 2.53 -12.87
CA GLY A 40 11.94 3.13 -11.57
C GLY A 40 10.84 3.99 -10.90
N LYS A 41 9.92 4.55 -11.69
CA LYS A 41 8.73 5.25 -11.21
C LYS A 41 7.69 4.29 -10.60
N ALA A 42 7.39 3.18 -11.26
CA ALA A 42 6.45 2.19 -10.75
C ALA A 42 7.03 1.44 -9.52
N GLN A 43 8.35 1.26 -9.45
CA GLN A 43 9.04 0.73 -8.27
C GLN A 43 8.82 1.60 -7.01
N SER A 44 8.85 2.92 -7.17
CA SER A 44 8.60 3.86 -6.07
C SER A 44 7.15 3.80 -5.56
N GLY A 45 6.18 3.64 -6.48
CA GLY A 45 4.77 3.49 -6.12
C GLY A 45 4.48 2.19 -5.39
N VAL A 46 5.10 1.08 -5.82
CA VAL A 46 5.04 -0.21 -5.12
C VAL A 46 5.61 -0.09 -3.70
N ALA A 47 6.78 0.53 -3.54
CA ALA A 47 7.42 0.73 -2.24
C ALA A 47 6.53 1.55 -1.29
N VAL A 48 5.93 2.64 -1.77
CA VAL A 48 4.98 3.46 -1.00
C VAL A 48 3.73 2.66 -0.61
N GLY A 49 3.18 1.87 -1.54
CA GLY A 49 2.03 1.00 -1.29
C GLY A 49 2.30 -0.03 -0.19
N VAL A 50 3.44 -0.71 -0.24
CA VAL A 50 3.87 -1.67 0.79
C VAL A 50 4.06 -0.99 2.14
N LEU A 51 4.71 0.17 2.19
CA LEU A 51 4.89 0.95 3.42
C LEU A 51 3.55 1.33 4.06
N ALA A 52 2.57 1.78 3.26
CA ALA A 52 1.24 2.13 3.75
C ALA A 52 0.52 0.92 4.37
N VAL A 53 0.63 -0.27 3.76
CA VAL A 53 0.07 -1.51 4.32
C VAL A 53 0.74 -1.87 5.64
N VAL A 54 2.07 -1.82 5.72
CA VAL A 54 2.83 -2.12 6.94
C VAL A 54 2.46 -1.17 8.08
N ILE A 55 2.37 0.13 7.81
CA ILE A 55 1.96 1.14 8.80
C ILE A 55 0.51 0.90 9.25
N GLY A 56 -0.39 0.58 8.32
CA GLY A 56 -1.78 0.30 8.65
C GLY A 56 -1.93 -0.93 9.55
N LEU A 57 -1.20 -2.01 9.26
CA LEU A 57 -1.12 -3.20 10.11
C LEU A 57 -0.56 -2.86 11.50
N PHE A 58 0.48 -2.04 11.57
CA PHE A 58 1.05 -1.59 12.84
C PHE A 58 0.05 -0.78 13.68
N LEU A 59 -0.73 0.10 13.04
CA LEU A 59 -1.76 0.88 13.73
C LEU A 59 -2.90 0.01 14.27
N ILE A 60 -3.33 -1.01 13.49
CA ILE A 60 -4.33 -1.98 13.95
C ILE A 60 -3.77 -2.78 15.13
N TRP A 61 -2.53 -3.29 15.01
CA TRP A 61 -1.88 -4.06 16.07
C TRP A 61 -1.71 -3.23 17.35
N ARG A 62 -1.27 -1.98 17.24
CA ARG A 62 -1.16 -1.06 18.39
C ARG A 62 -2.53 -0.79 19.01
N GLY A 63 -3.55 -0.47 18.21
CA GLY A 63 -4.91 -0.24 18.68
C GLY A 63 -5.56 -1.47 19.32
N SER A 64 -5.11 -2.68 18.97
CA SER A 64 -5.56 -3.93 19.62
C SER A 64 -4.95 -4.15 21.00
N LYS A 65 -3.76 -3.60 21.27
CA LYS A 65 -3.03 -3.76 22.54
C LYS A 65 -3.36 -2.69 23.57
N THR A 66 -3.76 -1.51 23.13
CA THR A 66 -4.28 -0.44 23.98
C THR A 66 -5.74 -0.21 23.60
N PRO A 67 -6.70 -0.96 24.18
CA PRO A 67 -8.09 -0.61 24.07
C PRO A 67 -8.30 0.74 24.76
N ASP A 68 -8.76 1.72 23.98
CA ASP A 68 -9.11 3.07 24.45
C ASP A 68 -10.06 3.03 25.66
#